data_AF-A0A2V9PI49-F1
#
_entry.id   AF-A0A2V9PI49-F1
#
_cell.length_a   1.000
_cell.length_b   1.000
_cell.length_c   1.000
_cell.angle_alpha   90.00
_cell.angle_beta   90.00
_cell.angle_gamma   90.00
#
_symmetry.space_group_name_H-M   'P 1'
#
loop_
_entity.id
_entity.type
_entity.pdbx_description
1 polymer ?
#
loop_
_entity_poly.entity_id
_entity_poly.type
_entity_poly.pdbx_seq_one_letter_code
_entity_poly.pdbx_strand_id
1 'polypeptide(L)'
;MLRLSNSPVRTVALPDASDSDAETVYEDHDGGLWIAAANLFRLRDGNARPFNFSGVAGVRIRNLFRDHDGALWIGSEGRGVYRQVGQKLIHYTTESGLVNN
;
A
#
# COMPACT_ATOMS: atom_id res chain seq x y z
N MET A 1 -24.98 13.02 5.55
CA MET A 1 -25.93 11.97 6.00
C MET A 1 -25.36 10.62 5.60
N LEU A 2 -24.74 9.89 6.52
CA LEU A 2 -24.15 8.58 6.25
C LEU A 2 -25.24 7.51 6.48
N ARG A 3 -25.69 6.83 5.42
CA ARG A 3 -26.66 5.73 5.52
C ARG A 3 -25.90 4.42 5.69
N LEU A 4 -25.77 3.96 6.93
CA LEU A 4 -25.28 2.61 7.23
C LEU A 4 -26.40 1.64 6.83
N SER A 5 -26.18 0.82 5.79
CA SER A 5 -27.03 -0.35 5.54
C SER A 5 -26.82 -1.36 6.67
N ASN A 6 -27.78 -2.27 6.90
CA ASN A 6 -27.68 -3.38 7.89
C ASN A 6 -26.57 -4.41 7.55
N SER A 7 -25.50 -3.99 6.86
CA SER A 7 -24.36 -4.82 6.55
C SER A 7 -23.57 -5.07 7.84
N PRO A 8 -23.25 -6.33 8.17
CA PRO A 8 -22.39 -6.62 9.31
C PRO A 8 -21.03 -5.93 9.12
N VAL A 9 -20.64 -5.13 10.10
CA VAL A 9 -19.32 -4.49 10.16
C VAL A 9 -18.39 -5.40 10.96
N ARG A 10 -17.16 -5.59 10.47
CA ARG A 10 -16.11 -6.33 11.17
C ARG A 10 -14.88 -5.45 11.35
N THR A 11 -14.34 -5.44 12.56
CA THR A 11 -13.03 -4.85 12.85
C THR A 11 -11.93 -5.86 12.54
N VAL A 12 -10.88 -5.41 11.87
CA VAL A 12 -9.66 -6.18 11.62
C VAL A 12 -8.52 -5.50 12.35
N ALA A 13 -7.82 -6.24 13.21
CA ALA A 13 -6.63 -5.73 13.87
C ALA A 13 -5.44 -5.72 12.90
N LEU A 14 -4.68 -4.63 12.92
CA LEU A 14 -3.38 -4.54 12.26
C LEU A 14 -2.31 -4.88 13.31
N PRO A 15 -1.62 -6.03 13.21
CA PRO A 15 -0.62 -6.41 14.20
C PRO A 15 0.54 -5.41 14.18
N ASP A 16 1.06 -5.06 15.36
CA ASP A 16 2.23 -4.16 15.49
C ASP A 16 2.08 -2.80 14.77
N ALA A 17 0.83 -2.36 14.53
CA ALA A 17 0.56 -1.02 14.04
C ALA A 17 0.90 -0.01 15.15
N SER A 18 1.95 0.79 14.92
CA SER A 18 2.41 1.80 15.86
C SER A 18 1.54 3.06 15.87
N ASP A 19 0.63 3.20 14.91
CA ASP A 19 -0.33 4.29 14.80
C ASP A 19 -1.63 3.81 14.12
N SER A 20 -2.74 4.49 14.41
CA SER A 20 -4.07 4.18 13.87
C SER A 20 -4.35 4.82 12.50
N ASP A 21 -3.46 5.70 12.03
CA ASP A 21 -3.66 6.44 10.79
C ASP A 21 -3.27 5.58 9.57
N ALA A 22 -4.31 5.14 8.85
CA ALA A 22 -4.17 4.56 7.52
C ALA A 22 -4.19 5.66 6.47
N GLU A 23 -3.14 5.71 5.66
CA GLU A 23 -2.95 6.67 4.58
C GLU A 23 -3.61 6.19 3.28
N THR A 24 -3.58 4.88 3.05
CA THR A 24 -4.23 4.26 1.90
C THR A 24 -4.81 2.92 2.31
N VAL A 25 -6.05 2.68 1.91
CA VAL A 25 -6.65 1.35 1.83
C VAL A 25 -7.01 1.12 0.37
N TYR A 26 -6.37 0.15 -0.27
CA TYR A 26 -6.50 -0.09 -1.72
C TYR A 26 -6.81 -1.57 -1.97
N GLU A 27 -7.92 -1.83 -2.67
CA GLU A 27 -8.25 -3.17 -3.16
C GLU A 27 -7.45 -3.50 -4.40
N ASP A 28 -6.68 -4.58 -4.33
CA ASP A 28 -5.91 -5.09 -5.44
C ASP A 28 -6.76 -6.01 -6.32
N HIS A 29 -6.33 -6.25 -7.56
CA HIS A 29 -7.09 -7.05 -8.53
C HIS A 29 -7.33 -8.51 -8.11
N ASP A 30 -6.58 -9.00 -7.14
CA ASP A 30 -6.72 -10.35 -6.59
C ASP A 30 -7.62 -10.41 -5.33
N GLY A 31 -8.37 -9.33 -5.05
CA GLY A 31 -9.30 -9.22 -3.93
C GLY A 31 -8.64 -9.00 -2.56
N GLY A 32 -7.30 -8.94 -2.50
CA GLY A 32 -6.58 -8.57 -1.28
C GLY A 32 -6.55 -7.05 -1.10
N LEU A 33 -6.60 -6.59 0.14
CA LEU A 33 -6.45 -5.17 0.45
C LEU A 33 -5.00 -4.85 0.84
N TRP A 34 -4.43 -3.83 0.21
CA TRP A 34 -3.25 -3.13 0.72
C TRP A 34 -3.70 -2.09 1.73
N ILE A 35 -3.03 -2.03 2.88
CA ILE A 35 -3.28 -1.03 3.93
C ILE A 35 -1.94 -0.38 4.26
N ALA A 36 -1.74 0.86 3.79
CA ALA A 36 -0.57 1.66 4.12
C ALA A 36 -0.88 2.48 5.37
N ALA A 37 -0.17 2.22 6.47
CA ALA A 37 -0.22 2.96 7.71
C ALA A 37 1.23 3.35 8.11
N ALA A 38 1.57 3.35 9.40
CA ALA A 38 2.98 3.41 9.81
C ALA A 38 3.82 2.28 9.17
N ASN A 39 3.21 1.10 9.00
CA ASN A 39 3.74 -0.03 8.23
C ASN A 39 2.77 -0.37 7.09
N LEU A 40 3.26 -1.12 6.09
CA LEU A 40 2.41 -1.68 5.05
C LEU A 40 1.86 -3.05 5.49
N PHE A 41 0.58 -3.26 5.25
CA PHE A 41 -0.09 -4.53 5.51
C PHE A 41 -0.78 -5.06 4.27
N ARG A 42 -0.80 -6.39 4.15
CA ARG A 42 -1.67 -7.11 3.22
C ARG A 42 -2.77 -7.80 4.01
N LEU A 43 -4.02 -7.47 3.69
CA LEU A 43 -5.20 -8.10 4.25
C LEU A 43 -5.82 -9.05 3.22
N ARG A 44 -5.95 -10.33 3.59
CA ARG A 44 -6.67 -11.37 2.85
C ARG A 44 -7.40 -12.28 3.81
N ASP A 45 -8.57 -12.78 3.40
CA ASP A 45 -9.37 -13.72 4.19
C ASP A 45 -9.58 -13.26 5.65
N GLY A 46 -9.72 -11.94 5.81
CA GLY A 46 -9.93 -11.34 7.12
C GLY A 46 -8.72 -11.27 8.04
N ASN A 47 -7.51 -11.55 7.55
CA ASN A 47 -6.25 -11.51 8.28
C ASN A 47 -5.29 -10.48 7.66
N ALA A 48 -4.91 -9.46 8.43
CA ALA A 48 -3.89 -8.51 8.04
C ALA A 48 -2.52 -9.00 8.50
N ARG A 49 -1.52 -8.92 7.62
CA ARG A 49 -0.12 -9.26 7.93
C ARG A 49 0.80 -8.13 7.47
N PRO A 50 1.86 -7.81 8.22
CA PRO A 50 2.87 -6.87 7.76
C PRO A 50 3.45 -7.36 6.42
N PHE A 51 3.72 -6.43 5.52
CA PHE A 51 4.26 -6.72 4.21
C PHE A 51 5.40 -5.76 3.87
N ASN A 52 6.49 -6.29 3.33
CA ASN A 52 7.63 -5.52 2.89
C ASN A 52 7.97 -5.90 1.45
N PHE A 53 8.08 -4.92 0.56
CA PHE A 53 8.61 -5.15 -0.78
C PHE A 53 10.13 -5.30 -0.70
N SER A 54 10.66 -6.36 -1.35
CA SER A 54 12.10 -6.48 -1.55
C SER A 54 12.62 -5.25 -2.32
N GLY A 55 13.71 -4.64 -1.84
CA GLY A 55 14.25 -3.41 -2.43
C GLY A 55 13.58 -2.11 -1.98
N VAL A 56 12.57 -2.16 -1.11
CA VAL A 56 11.88 -0.98 -0.54
C VAL A 56 11.93 -1.00 1.00
N ALA A 57 12.88 -1.74 1.57
CA ALA A 57 13.01 -1.89 3.02
C ALA A 57 13.36 -0.55 3.70
N GLY A 58 12.72 -0.28 4.84
CA GLY A 58 12.94 0.95 5.62
C GLY A 58 12.36 2.22 4.98
N VAL A 59 11.58 2.08 3.91
CA VAL A 59 10.90 3.19 3.25
C VAL A 59 9.43 3.20 3.68
N ARG A 60 8.96 4.34 4.18
CA ARG A 60 7.54 4.49 4.54
C ARG A 60 6.71 4.62 3.27
N ILE A 61 5.78 3.69 3.09
CA ILE A 61 4.86 3.67 1.95
C ILE A 61 3.64 4.51 2.28
N ARG A 62 3.28 5.43 1.38
CA ARG A 62 2.14 6.34 1.55
C ARG A 62 0.94 5.89 0.73
N ASN A 63 1.19 5.34 -0.45
CA ASN A 63 0.15 4.97 -1.40
C ASN A 63 0.58 3.83 -2.30
N LEU A 64 -0.39 3.02 -2.73
CA LEU A 64 -0.18 1.91 -3.67
C LEU A 64 -1.31 1.89 -4.69
N PHE A 65 -0.98 1.51 -5.92
CA PHE A 65 -1.95 1.39 -7.00
C PHE A 65 -1.42 0.43 -8.07
N ARG A 66 -2.26 -0.50 -8.55
CA ARG A 66 -1.90 -1.34 -9.70
C ARG A 66 -2.47 -0.74 -10.98
N ASP A 67 -1.62 -0.54 -11.98
CA ASP A 67 -2.04 -0.08 -13.30
C ASP A 67 -2.74 -1.19 -14.12
N HIS A 68 -3.28 -0.81 -15.28
CA HIS A 68 -4.01 -1.74 -16.16
C HIS A 68 -3.11 -2.84 -16.75
N ASP A 69 -1.80 -2.61 -16.83
CA ASP A 69 -0.81 -3.60 -17.28
C ASP A 69 -0.35 -4.53 -16.14
N GLY A 70 -0.90 -4.35 -14.95
CA GLY A 70 -0.62 -5.17 -13.78
C GLY A 70 0.63 -4.72 -13.00
N ALA A 71 1.27 -3.61 -13.37
CA ALA A 71 2.40 -3.09 -12.62
C ALA A 71 1.92 -2.40 -11.34
N LEU A 72 2.58 -2.71 -10.23
CA LEU A 72 2.28 -2.09 -8.94
C LEU A 72 3.14 -0.83 -8.76
N TRP A 73 2.48 0.31 -8.66
CA TRP A 73 3.07 1.60 -8.32
C TRP A 73 3.00 1.81 -6.82
N ILE A 74 4.13 2.21 -6.23
CA ILE A 74 4.34 2.33 -4.80
C ILE A 74 4.91 3.73 -4.54
N GLY A 75 4.08 4.61 -3.97
CA GLY A 75 4.49 5.94 -3.55
C GLY A 75 5.08 5.90 -2.15
N SER A 76 6.23 6.55 -1.99
CA SER A 76 6.96 6.59 -0.72
C SER A 76 6.96 7.98 -0.11
N GLU A 77 7.28 8.06 1.18
CA GLU A 77 7.54 9.32 1.87
C GLU A 77 8.98 9.78 1.58
N GLY A 78 9.13 10.72 0.65
CA GLY A 78 10.40 11.40 0.38
C GLY A 78 11.48 10.57 -0.32
N ARG A 79 11.12 9.38 -0.83
CA ARG A 79 12.04 8.49 -1.57
C ARG A 79 11.61 8.30 -3.02
N GLY A 80 10.64 9.06 -3.54
CA GLY A 80 10.15 8.94 -4.91
C GLY A 80 9.12 7.82 -5.08
N VAL A 81 9.12 7.21 -6.26
CA VAL A 81 8.11 6.21 -6.66
C VAL A 81 8.79 4.93 -7.12
N TYR A 82 8.30 3.79 -6.65
CA TYR A 82 8.73 2.49 -7.13
C TYR A 82 7.66 1.90 -8.04
N ARG A 83 8.08 1.25 -9.12
CA ARG A 83 7.20 0.47 -10.01
C ARG A 83 7.67 -0.97 -10.05
N GLN A 84 6.82 -1.89 -9.62
CA GLN A 84 7.09 -3.32 -9.67
C GLN A 84 6.36 -3.97 -10.84
N VAL A 85 7.12 -4.59 -11.75
CA VAL A 85 6.63 -5.38 -12.89
C VAL A 85 7.15 -6.81 -12.73
N GLY A 86 6.27 -7.73 -12.33
CA GLY A 86 6.67 -9.08 -11.94
C GLY A 86 7.66 -9.05 -10.78
N GLN A 87 8.89 -9.52 -11.01
CA GLN A 87 9.98 -9.48 -10.03
C GLN A 87 10.89 -8.25 -10.16
N LYS A 88 10.73 -7.46 -11.23
CA LYS A 88 11.56 -6.28 -11.46
C LYS A 88 11.01 -5.09 -10.69
N LEU A 89 11.85 -4.44 -9.89
CA LEU A 89 11.56 -3.18 -9.24
C LEU A 89 12.32 -2.06 -9.96
N ILE A 90 11.62 -1.02 -10.38
CA ILE A 90 12.19 0.19 -10.99
C ILE A 90 11.94 1.34 -10.01
N HIS A 91 12.97 2.15 -9.76
CA HIS A 91 12.90 3.28 -8.84
C HIS A 91 13.00 4.59 -9.61
N TYR A 92 11.98 5.43 -9.47
CA TYR A 92 11.91 6.76 -10.06
C TYR A 92 12.13 7.80 -8.99
N THR A 93 13.05 8.72 -9.26
CA THR A 93 13.39 9.86 -8.40
C THR A 93 13.37 11.14 -9.21
N THR A 94 13.74 12.26 -8.58
CA THR A 94 14.02 13.53 -9.26
C THR A 94 15.07 13.39 -10.38
N GLU A 95 16.04 12.50 -10.24
CA GLU A 95 17.02 12.20 -11.31
C GLU A 95 16.37 11.51 -12.52
N SER A 96 15.24 10.84 -12.30
CA SER A 96 14.42 10.24 -13.36
C SER A 96 13.40 11.23 -13.96
N GLY A 97 13.37 12.47 -13.48
CA GLY A 97 12.44 13.52 -13.96
C GLY A 97 11.20 13.75 -13.09
N LEU A 98 11.12 13.16 -11.89
CA LEU A 98 10.08 13.55 -10.93
C LEU A 98 10.32 14.99 -10.44
N VAL A 99 9.23 15.70 -10.15
CA VAL A 99 9.32 17.08 -9.61
C VAL A 99 9.74 17.11 -8.14
N ASN A 100 9.51 16.01 -7.42
CA ASN A 100 9.95 15.79 -6.06
C ASN A 100 10.10 14.28 -5.78
N ASN A 101 10.76 13.96 -4.68
CA ASN A 101 10.78 12.61 -4.10
C ASN A 101 9.74 12.49 -2.99
#